data_AF-A0A3L7T944-F1
#
_entry.id   AF-A0A3L7T944-F1
#
_cell.length_a   1.000
_cell.length_b   1.000
_cell.length_c   1.000
_cell.angle_alpha   90.00
_cell.angle_beta   90.00
_cell.angle_gamma   90.00
#
_symmetry.space_group_name_H-M   'P 1'
#
loop_
_entity.id
_entity.type
_entity.pdbx_description
1 polymer ?
#
loop_
_entity_poly.entity_id
_entity_poly.type
_entity_poly.pdbx_seq_one_letter_code
_entity_poly.pdbx_strand_id
1 'polypeptide(L)'
;MQILNRSSIATALACAALAQADGSRLVEESIGVKNAPSLIAAPNFKPHDGSSDGGVAGGGCPQVISTYTNAAFDGGQYVVQAGFAQGESSACSYTLSPTDFPLRIDLIEAIFATSNASVSTTTKWSVMVWQGTPATGTLAYTYSSNGVDLPHLVMSPGTNGTNVQFGIDPGDPEQMVVVDNGSHTFSVGFRIDEHNNQTQNPCQVAPPSSSNAFPTTDVGGLSSPTNNWLYALDCGAFGCSAGWKSFAQIPSICRPSGDWVMRVSWTPQQCEIPGACCLPNGTCQSLSNSACVAQGGVFSGAGVVCTANTCVANICPCCFVATGGCVTLTPSSCQAAGGIAGPTGQSCTGYVCFPQGACCLPDGSCAGSMSPSACSAQGGVFQGNGSVCSAGLCPEPIGAACFANGFCLQLTQAQAVAAGANWAGPGTTCVDANANGIADACEAANPADFNGDGIVGAQDLAILLNAWGATSGPADLNHDGHVNAQDLSILLDAWS
;
A
#
# COMPACT_ATOMS: atom_id res chain seq x y z
N MET A 1 -73.76 40.37 -0.49
CA MET A 1 -74.46 39.15 -0.07
C MET A 1 -74.69 38.29 -1.31
N GLN A 2 -73.67 37.57 -1.76
CA GLN A 2 -73.80 36.58 -2.83
C GLN A 2 -73.85 35.20 -2.16
N ILE A 3 -74.95 34.50 -2.42
CA ILE A 3 -75.24 33.17 -1.89
C ILE A 3 -74.36 32.19 -2.67
N LEU A 4 -73.29 31.70 -2.04
CA LEU A 4 -72.51 30.57 -2.54
C LEU A 4 -73.35 29.30 -2.41
N ASN A 5 -73.43 28.55 -3.51
CA ASN A 5 -74.34 27.44 -3.73
C ASN A 5 -73.95 26.22 -2.86
N ARG A 6 -74.96 25.56 -2.24
CA ARG A 6 -74.75 24.46 -1.28
C ARG A 6 -74.02 23.23 -1.87
N SER A 7 -73.96 23.08 -3.20
CA SER A 7 -73.23 21.99 -3.85
C SER A 7 -71.70 22.10 -3.74
N SER A 8 -71.15 23.32 -3.62
CA SER A 8 -69.70 23.52 -3.47
C SER A 8 -69.19 23.20 -2.06
N ILE A 9 -70.09 23.17 -1.07
CA ILE A 9 -69.77 22.85 0.33
C ILE A 9 -69.73 21.32 0.54
N ALA A 10 -70.55 20.56 -0.20
CA ALA A 10 -70.56 19.10 -0.12
C ALA A 10 -69.32 18.46 -0.75
N THR A 11 -68.77 19.04 -1.83
CA THR A 11 -67.51 18.58 -2.44
C THR A 11 -66.27 18.99 -1.63
N ALA A 12 -66.33 20.12 -0.93
CA ALA A 12 -65.29 20.54 0.01
C ALA A 12 -65.19 19.61 1.24
N LEU A 13 -66.32 19.05 1.69
CA LEU A 13 -66.33 18.08 2.80
C LEU A 13 -65.75 16.70 2.42
N ALA A 14 -65.90 16.27 1.16
CA ALA A 14 -65.37 14.98 0.70
C ALA A 14 -63.85 14.98 0.59
N CYS A 15 -63.25 16.12 0.23
CA CYS A 15 -61.79 16.28 0.16
C CYS A 15 -61.15 16.45 1.56
N ALA A 16 -61.92 16.94 2.54
CA ALA A 16 -61.50 17.00 3.94
C ALA A 16 -61.49 15.62 4.64
N ALA A 17 -62.13 14.59 4.08
CA ALA A 17 -62.25 13.27 4.72
C ALA A 17 -61.00 12.38 4.54
N LEU A 18 -60.13 12.65 3.56
CA LEU A 18 -58.86 11.93 3.37
C LEU A 18 -57.67 12.62 4.06
N ALA A 19 -57.83 13.88 4.48
CA ALA A 19 -56.81 14.64 5.22
C ALA A 19 -56.93 14.51 6.76
N GLN A 20 -57.86 13.68 7.26
CA GLN A 20 -58.34 13.77 8.64
C GLN A 20 -57.64 12.89 9.68
N ALA A 21 -56.59 12.14 9.34
CA ALA A 21 -55.84 11.37 10.34
C ALA A 21 -54.56 12.05 10.83
N ASP A 22 -53.79 12.75 9.97
CA ASP A 22 -52.49 13.30 10.39
C ASP A 22 -52.03 14.60 9.68
N GLY A 23 -52.92 15.28 8.96
CA GLY A 23 -52.62 16.62 8.43
C GLY A 23 -51.43 16.72 7.46
N SER A 24 -51.01 15.61 6.83
CA SER A 24 -50.01 15.54 5.76
C SER A 24 -50.64 15.06 4.43
N ARG A 25 -50.21 15.63 3.29
CA ARG A 25 -50.53 15.16 1.92
C ARG A 25 -49.93 13.78 1.66
N LEU A 26 -48.76 13.53 2.23
CA LEU A 26 -48.13 12.22 2.20
C LEU A 26 -48.80 11.41 3.30
N VAL A 27 -49.58 10.40 2.91
CA VAL A 27 -50.19 9.48 3.87
C VAL A 27 -49.04 8.69 4.48
N GLU A 28 -48.73 8.96 5.74
CA GLU A 28 -47.65 8.30 6.47
C GLU A 28 -48.19 7.08 7.21
N GLU A 29 -47.68 5.90 6.87
CA GLU A 29 -48.11 4.64 7.47
C GLU A 29 -46.92 3.97 8.16
N SER A 30 -46.94 3.91 9.49
CA SER A 30 -45.91 3.18 10.25
C SER A 30 -46.08 1.68 10.09
N ILE A 31 -45.00 0.99 9.71
CA ILE A 31 -44.99 -0.46 9.49
C ILE A 31 -43.81 -1.13 10.18
N GLY A 32 -44.00 -2.41 10.52
CA GLY A 32 -42.92 -3.32 10.88
C GLY A 32 -42.64 -4.31 9.76
N VAL A 33 -41.39 -4.41 9.35
CA VAL A 33 -40.90 -5.33 8.33
C VAL A 33 -39.93 -6.32 8.97
N LYS A 34 -40.22 -7.61 8.85
CA LYS A 34 -39.39 -8.66 9.45
C LYS A 34 -38.00 -8.73 8.81
N ASN A 35 -37.95 -8.71 7.48
CA ASN A 35 -36.72 -8.67 6.68
C ASN A 35 -36.97 -7.82 5.43
N ALA A 36 -35.99 -7.03 5.00
CA ALA A 36 -35.99 -6.28 3.75
C ALA A 36 -35.00 -6.94 2.77
N PRO A 37 -35.44 -7.87 1.90
CA PRO A 37 -34.55 -8.47 0.90
C PRO A 37 -33.97 -7.41 -0.05
N SER A 38 -32.75 -7.65 -0.53
CA SER A 38 -32.10 -6.79 -1.53
C SER A 38 -32.64 -7.07 -2.93
N LEU A 39 -33.05 -6.00 -3.62
CA LEU A 39 -33.20 -5.96 -5.07
C LEU A 39 -31.93 -5.34 -5.64
N ILE A 40 -31.03 -6.17 -6.14
CA ILE A 40 -29.77 -5.72 -6.74
C ILE A 40 -30.05 -5.31 -8.20
N ALA A 41 -29.70 -4.09 -8.54
CA ALA A 41 -29.85 -3.52 -9.87
C ALA A 41 -28.49 -2.99 -10.34
N ALA A 42 -27.97 -3.59 -11.40
CA ALA A 42 -26.74 -3.16 -12.06
C ALA A 42 -26.96 -3.24 -13.58
N PRO A 43 -26.60 -2.21 -14.36
CA PRO A 43 -26.75 -2.24 -15.82
C PRO A 43 -25.89 -3.35 -16.45
N ASN A 44 -26.40 -4.03 -17.48
CA ASN A 44 -25.70 -5.13 -18.13
C ASN A 44 -24.54 -4.65 -19.03
N PHE A 45 -23.45 -5.42 -19.01
CA PHE A 45 -22.19 -5.15 -19.72
C PHE A 45 -22.16 -5.68 -21.17
N LYS A 46 -21.35 -5.02 -22.03
CA LYS A 46 -20.80 -5.60 -23.27
C LYS A 46 -19.36 -6.06 -23.04
N PRO A 47 -19.00 -7.34 -23.30
CA PRO A 47 -17.64 -7.84 -23.13
C PRO A 47 -16.56 -6.96 -23.78
N HIS A 48 -15.62 -6.46 -22.99
CA HIS A 48 -14.33 -6.02 -23.50
C HIS A 48 -13.50 -7.25 -23.89
N ASP A 49 -12.85 -7.18 -25.04
CA ASP A 49 -11.80 -8.11 -25.42
C ASP A 49 -10.64 -8.03 -24.40
N GLY A 50 -10.14 -9.18 -23.97
CA GLY A 50 -9.27 -9.31 -22.81
C GLY A 50 -7.88 -8.70 -22.98
N SER A 51 -7.76 -7.37 -22.91
CA SER A 51 -6.47 -6.66 -22.93
C SER A 51 -6.43 -5.36 -22.13
N SER A 52 -7.31 -5.16 -21.16
CA SER A 52 -7.05 -4.16 -20.12
C SER A 52 -7.05 -4.87 -18.78
N ASP A 53 -5.92 -4.77 -18.08
CA ASP A 53 -5.87 -5.00 -16.65
C ASP A 53 -7.07 -4.27 -16.05
N GLY A 54 -8.01 -5.03 -15.50
CA GLY A 54 -9.12 -4.50 -14.72
C GLY A 54 -8.55 -3.78 -13.51
N GLY A 55 -8.12 -2.54 -13.75
CA GLY A 55 -7.61 -1.66 -12.73
C GLY A 55 -8.71 -1.53 -11.73
N VAL A 56 -8.43 -1.92 -10.48
CA VAL A 56 -9.26 -1.62 -9.32
C VAL A 56 -9.40 -0.10 -9.32
N ALA A 57 -10.44 0.42 -9.96
CA ALA A 57 -10.71 1.83 -9.97
C ALA A 57 -10.96 2.20 -8.51
N GLY A 58 -10.16 3.10 -7.97
CA GLY A 58 -10.10 3.42 -6.54
C GLY A 58 -8.71 3.12 -6.00
N GLY A 59 -7.77 4.07 -6.16
CA GLY A 59 -6.37 3.96 -5.75
C GLY A 59 -6.18 3.86 -4.23
N GLY A 60 -6.60 2.76 -3.62
CA GLY A 60 -6.44 2.48 -2.18
C GLY A 60 -7.30 3.35 -1.26
N CYS A 61 -8.17 4.19 -1.78
CA CYS A 61 -9.03 5.06 -0.98
C CYS A 61 -10.14 4.27 -0.27
N PRO A 62 -10.37 4.50 1.03
CA PRO A 62 -11.43 3.82 1.75
C PRO A 62 -12.79 4.29 1.25
N GLN A 63 -13.71 3.33 1.08
CA GLN A 63 -15.11 3.63 0.85
C GLN A 63 -15.71 4.32 2.08
N VAL A 64 -16.54 5.33 1.82
CA VAL A 64 -17.28 6.09 2.82
C VAL A 64 -18.77 5.86 2.59
N ILE A 65 -19.53 5.72 3.69
CA ILE A 65 -20.99 5.59 3.65
C ILE A 65 -21.60 6.88 4.20
N SER A 66 -22.54 7.46 3.46
CA SER A 66 -23.30 8.65 3.88
C SER A 66 -24.79 8.34 3.93
N THR A 67 -25.43 8.73 5.04
CA THR A 67 -26.86 8.55 5.28
C THR A 67 -27.34 9.55 6.33
N TYR A 68 -28.64 9.89 6.30
CA TYR A 68 -29.28 10.70 7.34
C TYR A 68 -30.23 9.89 8.22
N THR A 69 -30.47 8.62 7.88
CA THR A 69 -31.36 7.76 8.64
C THR A 69 -30.60 6.95 9.68
N ASN A 70 -31.29 6.58 10.76
CA ASN A 70 -30.83 5.58 11.72
C ASN A 70 -31.49 4.20 11.52
N ALA A 71 -32.35 4.05 10.50
CA ALA A 71 -33.04 2.80 10.23
C ALA A 71 -32.09 1.74 9.66
N ALA A 72 -32.37 0.48 9.96
CA ALA A 72 -31.64 -0.64 9.41
C ALA A 72 -32.12 -0.97 7.98
N PHE A 73 -31.22 -1.51 7.15
CA PHE A 73 -31.46 -1.79 5.73
C PHE A 73 -31.76 -3.28 5.45
N ASP A 74 -31.90 -4.09 6.50
CA ASP A 74 -32.17 -5.53 6.47
C ASP A 74 -33.52 -5.91 7.09
N GLY A 75 -34.26 -4.93 7.65
CA GLY A 75 -35.55 -5.10 8.31
C GLY A 75 -35.68 -4.14 9.50
N GLY A 76 -36.90 -3.88 9.98
CA GLY A 76 -37.11 -2.93 11.07
C GLY A 76 -38.46 -2.22 11.03
N GLN A 77 -38.50 -1.02 11.61
CA GLN A 77 -39.66 -0.15 11.57
C GLN A 77 -39.42 0.99 10.58
N TYR A 78 -40.41 1.27 9.75
CA TYR A 78 -40.35 2.31 8.72
C TYR A 78 -41.67 3.08 8.67
N VAL A 79 -41.63 4.31 8.17
CA VAL A 79 -42.81 5.11 7.84
C VAL A 79 -42.96 5.15 6.33
N VAL A 80 -43.98 4.47 5.81
CA VAL A 80 -44.28 4.40 4.38
C VAL A 80 -44.92 5.71 3.93
N GLN A 81 -44.38 6.33 2.89
CA GLN A 81 -44.92 7.55 2.30
C GLN A 81 -46.01 7.20 1.26
N ALA A 82 -47.12 6.63 1.72
CA ALA A 82 -48.19 6.02 0.92
C ALA A 82 -49.00 7.00 0.03
N GLY A 83 -48.67 8.30 0.06
CA GLY A 83 -49.20 9.32 -0.87
C GLY A 83 -48.21 9.76 -1.95
N PHE A 84 -47.01 9.19 -1.98
CA PHE A 84 -45.93 9.59 -2.89
C PHE A 84 -46.26 9.20 -4.33
N ALA A 85 -46.40 10.19 -5.19
CA ALA A 85 -46.98 10.04 -6.52
C ALA A 85 -45.98 9.65 -7.61
N GLN A 86 -46.50 9.07 -8.68
CA GLN A 86 -45.77 8.89 -9.93
C GLN A 86 -45.23 10.24 -10.43
N GLY A 87 -43.94 10.28 -10.73
CA GLY A 87 -43.19 11.48 -11.11
C GLY A 87 -42.58 12.25 -9.93
N GLU A 88 -42.97 11.96 -8.69
CA GLU A 88 -42.28 12.50 -7.51
C GLU A 88 -40.95 11.80 -7.28
N SER A 89 -40.03 12.52 -6.63
CA SER A 89 -38.67 12.04 -6.37
C SER A 89 -38.24 12.35 -4.95
N SER A 90 -37.57 11.39 -4.32
CA SER A 90 -36.90 11.52 -3.03
C SER A 90 -35.41 11.65 -3.28
N ALA A 91 -34.72 12.51 -2.55
CA ALA A 91 -33.27 12.64 -2.66
C ALA A 91 -32.62 13.09 -1.36
N CYS A 92 -31.33 12.78 -1.21
CA CYS A 92 -30.46 13.27 -0.16
C CYS A 92 -29.25 13.97 -0.77
N SER A 93 -28.85 15.11 -0.21
CA SER A 93 -27.65 15.85 -0.61
C SER A 93 -26.58 15.80 0.48
N TYR A 94 -25.33 15.57 0.10
CA TYR A 94 -24.18 15.46 1.01
C TYR A 94 -23.11 16.48 0.63
N THR A 95 -22.74 17.35 1.57
CA THR A 95 -21.63 18.30 1.42
C THR A 95 -20.36 17.70 2.01
N LEU A 96 -19.28 17.68 1.24
CA LEU A 96 -18.01 17.04 1.53
C LEU A 96 -16.85 18.04 1.51
N SER A 97 -15.62 17.57 1.79
CA SER A 97 -14.42 18.36 1.54
C SER A 97 -14.22 18.53 0.03
N PRO A 98 -13.69 19.67 -0.45
CA PRO A 98 -13.30 19.82 -1.86
C PRO A 98 -12.31 18.74 -2.31
N THR A 99 -11.48 18.22 -1.40
CA THR A 99 -10.49 17.17 -1.67
C THR A 99 -11.09 15.79 -1.90
N ASP A 100 -12.35 15.58 -1.52
CA ASP A 100 -13.04 14.31 -1.73
C ASP A 100 -13.49 14.12 -3.18
N PHE A 101 -13.49 15.20 -3.98
CA PHE A 101 -13.84 15.19 -5.38
C PHE A 101 -12.59 15.14 -6.29
N PRO A 102 -12.65 14.47 -7.45
CA PRO A 102 -13.76 13.67 -7.92
C PRO A 102 -13.94 12.39 -7.10
N LEU A 103 -15.19 11.97 -6.91
CA LEU A 103 -15.54 10.74 -6.21
C LEU A 103 -16.29 9.79 -7.14
N ARG A 104 -16.14 8.50 -6.90
CA ARG A 104 -16.95 7.46 -7.53
C ARG A 104 -18.10 7.07 -6.60
N ILE A 105 -19.31 6.95 -7.14
CA ILE A 105 -20.43 6.33 -6.43
C ILE A 105 -20.33 4.82 -6.60
N ASP A 106 -20.27 4.09 -5.49
CA ASP A 106 -20.15 2.62 -5.48
C ASP A 106 -21.53 1.94 -5.38
N LEU A 107 -22.38 2.44 -4.48
CA LEU A 107 -23.68 1.83 -4.18
C LEU A 107 -24.66 2.89 -3.68
N ILE A 108 -25.88 2.88 -4.19
CA ILE A 108 -27.00 3.72 -3.73
C ILE A 108 -28.09 2.77 -3.24
N GLU A 109 -28.59 2.99 -2.04
CA GLU A 109 -29.60 2.13 -1.43
C GLU A 109 -30.78 2.94 -0.91
N ALA A 110 -31.99 2.43 -1.07
CA ALA A 110 -33.19 2.97 -0.44
C ALA A 110 -34.19 1.86 -0.08
N ILE A 111 -34.88 2.02 1.05
CA ILE A 111 -35.96 1.11 1.43
C ILE A 111 -37.28 1.58 0.83
N PHE A 112 -37.88 0.72 0.02
CA PHE A 112 -39.27 0.82 -0.42
C PHE A 112 -40.13 -0.19 0.32
N ALA A 113 -41.39 0.14 0.53
CA ALA A 113 -42.31 -0.71 1.25
C ALA A 113 -43.73 -0.67 0.70
N THR A 114 -44.44 -1.78 0.92
CA THR A 114 -45.89 -1.86 0.80
C THR A 114 -46.51 -1.83 2.20
N SER A 115 -47.68 -1.22 2.32
CA SER A 115 -48.48 -1.26 3.55
C SER A 115 -49.83 -1.88 3.25
N ASN A 116 -50.11 -3.04 3.86
CA ASN A 116 -51.36 -3.79 3.67
C ASN A 116 -51.79 -3.94 2.20
N ALA A 117 -50.83 -4.18 1.30
CA ALA A 117 -51.13 -4.34 -0.12
C ALA A 117 -52.01 -5.58 -0.35
N SER A 118 -53.12 -5.41 -1.06
CA SER A 118 -54.05 -6.50 -1.38
C SER A 118 -53.64 -7.27 -2.64
N VAL A 119 -52.70 -6.74 -3.41
CA VAL A 119 -52.19 -7.30 -4.66
C VAL A 119 -50.67 -7.22 -4.70
N SER A 120 -50.06 -8.01 -5.60
CA SER A 120 -48.66 -7.82 -5.93
C SER A 120 -48.48 -6.46 -6.61
N THR A 121 -47.41 -5.75 -6.28
CA THR A 121 -47.14 -4.42 -6.82
C THR A 121 -45.90 -4.43 -7.68
N THR A 122 -45.97 -3.88 -8.90
CA THR A 122 -44.82 -3.60 -9.75
C THR A 122 -44.60 -2.10 -9.85
N THR A 123 -43.47 -1.60 -9.35
CA THR A 123 -43.11 -0.18 -9.41
C THR A 123 -41.91 0.00 -10.34
N LYS A 124 -42.04 0.87 -11.34
CA LYS A 124 -40.92 1.30 -12.18
C LYS A 124 -40.28 2.52 -11.54
N TRP A 125 -38.97 2.49 -11.39
CA TRP A 125 -38.22 3.48 -10.66
C TRP A 125 -36.98 3.92 -11.43
N SER A 126 -36.52 5.14 -11.16
CA SER A 126 -35.25 5.67 -11.64
C SER A 126 -34.39 6.09 -10.47
N VAL A 127 -33.11 5.74 -10.52
CA VAL A 127 -32.08 6.33 -9.65
C VAL A 127 -31.42 7.50 -10.37
N MET A 128 -31.11 8.55 -9.63
CA MET A 128 -30.55 9.79 -10.14
C MET A 128 -29.39 10.25 -9.25
N VAL A 129 -28.37 10.83 -9.89
CA VAL A 129 -27.18 11.38 -9.21
C VAL A 129 -26.91 12.78 -9.73
N TRP A 130 -26.70 13.73 -8.82
CA TRP A 130 -26.41 15.12 -9.14
C TRP A 130 -25.02 15.55 -8.66
N GLN A 131 -24.38 16.40 -9.47
CA GLN A 131 -23.30 17.28 -9.04
C GLN A 131 -23.95 18.54 -8.45
N GLY A 132 -23.89 18.71 -7.13
CA GLY A 132 -24.64 19.71 -6.37
C GLY A 132 -25.93 19.18 -5.76
N THR A 133 -26.81 20.10 -5.35
CA THR A 133 -28.15 19.77 -4.84
C THR A 133 -29.10 19.44 -6.00
N PRO A 134 -30.23 18.73 -5.76
CA PRO A 134 -31.19 18.42 -6.83
C PRO A 134 -31.88 19.67 -7.41
N ALA A 135 -31.94 20.76 -6.63
CA ALA A 135 -32.63 21.99 -7.02
C ALA A 135 -31.81 22.91 -7.95
N THR A 136 -30.49 22.96 -7.76
CA THR A 136 -29.61 23.90 -8.48
C THR A 136 -28.41 23.24 -9.15
N GLY A 137 -28.14 21.97 -8.83
CA GLY A 137 -27.04 21.21 -9.39
C GLY A 137 -27.35 20.63 -10.76
N THR A 138 -26.35 19.95 -11.34
CA THR A 138 -26.46 19.27 -12.62
C THR A 138 -26.79 17.81 -12.39
N LEU A 139 -27.85 17.32 -13.03
CA LEU A 139 -28.15 15.89 -13.07
C LEU A 139 -27.10 15.19 -13.93
N ALA A 140 -26.22 14.41 -13.30
CA ALA A 140 -25.09 13.76 -13.95
C ALA A 140 -25.45 12.38 -14.48
N TYR A 141 -26.24 11.61 -13.72
CA TYR A 141 -26.61 10.24 -14.08
C TYR A 141 -28.08 9.98 -13.82
N THR A 142 -28.70 9.16 -14.67
CA THR A 142 -30.05 8.63 -14.47
C THR A 142 -30.13 7.25 -15.07
N TYR A 143 -30.57 6.28 -14.26
CA TYR A 143 -30.81 4.91 -14.69
C TYR A 143 -32.23 4.51 -14.31
N SER A 144 -32.98 3.99 -15.28
CA SER A 144 -34.38 3.62 -15.11
C SER A 144 -34.55 2.11 -15.17
N SER A 145 -35.36 1.56 -14.27
CA SER A 145 -35.72 0.14 -14.31
C SER A 145 -36.39 -0.20 -15.65
N ASN A 146 -35.87 -1.22 -16.32
CA ASN A 146 -36.35 -1.68 -17.63
C ASN A 146 -36.91 -3.11 -17.58
N GLY A 147 -36.84 -3.76 -16.41
CA GLY A 147 -37.34 -5.13 -16.21
C GLY A 147 -36.43 -6.22 -16.77
N VAL A 148 -35.26 -5.86 -17.34
CA VAL A 148 -34.29 -6.79 -17.91
C VAL A 148 -33.00 -6.75 -17.08
N ASP A 149 -32.26 -5.66 -17.19
CA ASP A 149 -30.95 -5.48 -16.53
C ASP A 149 -31.13 -4.71 -15.21
N LEU A 150 -32.08 -3.77 -15.21
CA LEU A 150 -32.51 -3.05 -14.03
C LEU A 150 -33.94 -3.52 -13.71
N PRO A 151 -34.10 -4.46 -12.76
CA PRO A 151 -35.41 -5.04 -12.48
C PRO A 151 -36.37 -3.99 -11.92
N HIS A 152 -37.65 -4.09 -12.29
CA HIS A 152 -38.70 -3.34 -11.61
C HIS A 152 -38.82 -3.82 -10.15
N LEU A 153 -39.27 -2.94 -9.27
CA LEU A 153 -39.54 -3.30 -7.89
C LEU A 153 -40.86 -4.08 -7.83
N VAL A 154 -40.76 -5.40 -7.67
CA VAL A 154 -41.92 -6.29 -7.50
C VAL A 154 -42.02 -6.73 -6.05
N MET A 155 -43.13 -6.38 -5.39
CA MET A 155 -43.39 -6.75 -3.99
C MET A 155 -44.67 -7.57 -3.89
N SER A 156 -44.64 -8.57 -3.00
CA SER A 156 -45.79 -9.45 -2.75
C SER A 156 -46.92 -8.70 -2.01
N PRO A 157 -48.16 -9.20 -2.06
CA PRO A 157 -49.22 -8.70 -1.19
C PRO A 157 -48.82 -8.70 0.30
N GLY A 158 -49.38 -7.78 1.06
CA GLY A 158 -49.15 -7.58 2.49
C GLY A 158 -48.25 -6.38 2.79
N THR A 159 -47.71 -6.38 4.01
CA THR A 159 -46.78 -5.36 4.50
C THR A 159 -45.36 -5.90 4.39
N ASN A 160 -44.61 -5.37 3.43
CA ASN A 160 -43.29 -5.86 3.07
C ASN A 160 -42.33 -4.67 2.90
N GLY A 161 -41.04 -4.89 3.11
CA GLY A 161 -39.98 -3.95 2.73
C GLY A 161 -39.05 -4.58 1.71
N THR A 162 -38.37 -3.77 0.93
CA THR A 162 -37.34 -4.20 -0.03
C THR A 162 -36.24 -3.14 -0.06
N ASN A 163 -35.00 -3.58 0.06
CA ASN A 163 -33.84 -2.72 -0.10
C ASN A 163 -33.47 -2.67 -1.58
N VAL A 164 -33.78 -1.56 -2.24
CA VAL A 164 -33.38 -1.33 -3.63
C VAL A 164 -31.92 -0.88 -3.63
N GLN A 165 -31.05 -1.73 -4.17
CA GLN A 165 -29.60 -1.51 -4.22
C GLN A 165 -29.17 -1.29 -5.66
N PHE A 166 -28.69 -0.09 -5.98
CA PHE A 166 -28.17 0.25 -7.29
C PHE A 166 -26.66 0.48 -7.24
N GLY A 167 -25.90 -0.22 -8.07
CA GLY A 167 -24.45 -0.06 -8.18
C GLY A 167 -23.98 -0.28 -9.61
N ILE A 168 -22.77 0.18 -9.91
CA ILE A 168 -22.04 -0.13 -11.14
C ILE A 168 -20.95 -1.14 -10.82
N ASP A 169 -20.73 -2.12 -11.70
CA ASP A 169 -19.67 -3.11 -11.52
C ASP A 169 -18.30 -2.40 -11.45
N PRO A 170 -17.43 -2.71 -10.47
CA PRO A 170 -16.12 -2.06 -10.34
C PRO A 170 -15.18 -2.23 -11.54
N GLY A 171 -15.39 -3.25 -12.36
CA GLY A 171 -14.66 -3.52 -13.61
C GLY A 171 -15.25 -2.81 -14.84
N ASP A 172 -16.36 -2.06 -14.68
CA ASP A 172 -16.93 -1.27 -15.77
C ASP A 172 -16.03 -0.06 -16.08
N PRO A 173 -15.65 0.20 -17.34
CA PRO A 173 -14.92 1.43 -17.70
C PRO A 173 -15.74 2.71 -17.46
N GLU A 174 -17.07 2.64 -17.51
CA GLU A 174 -17.99 3.76 -17.32
C GLU A 174 -18.51 3.82 -15.88
N GLN A 175 -17.62 4.19 -14.96
CA GLN A 175 -17.99 4.42 -13.56
C GLN A 175 -18.82 5.71 -13.36
N MET A 176 -19.66 5.72 -12.33
CA MET A 176 -20.35 6.95 -11.90
C MET A 176 -19.39 7.86 -11.14
N VAL A 177 -18.81 8.83 -11.85
CA VAL A 177 -17.85 9.79 -11.28
C VAL A 177 -18.52 11.16 -11.13
N VAL A 178 -18.57 11.63 -9.90
CA VAL A 178 -19.09 12.96 -9.56
C VAL A 178 -17.89 13.90 -9.41
N VAL A 179 -17.85 14.94 -10.23
CA VAL A 179 -16.87 16.03 -10.12
C VAL A 179 -17.44 17.16 -9.26
N ASP A 180 -16.55 17.90 -8.59
CA ASP A 180 -16.95 19.09 -7.84
C ASP A 180 -17.44 20.18 -8.80
N ASN A 181 -18.58 20.78 -8.48
CA ASN A 181 -19.15 21.92 -9.19
C ASN A 181 -18.93 23.25 -8.45
N GLY A 182 -18.09 23.25 -7.40
CA GLY A 182 -17.82 24.38 -6.53
C GLY A 182 -18.78 24.51 -5.34
N SER A 183 -19.85 23.73 -5.28
CA SER A 183 -20.71 23.63 -4.09
C SER A 183 -20.22 22.59 -3.09
N HIS A 184 -19.20 21.80 -3.45
CA HIS A 184 -18.67 20.68 -2.66
C HIS A 184 -19.77 19.71 -2.21
N THR A 185 -20.84 19.60 -3.00
CA THR A 185 -22.04 18.84 -2.65
C THR A 185 -22.38 17.91 -3.80
N PHE A 186 -22.83 16.69 -3.48
CA PHE A 186 -23.47 15.80 -4.44
C PHE A 186 -24.80 15.31 -3.89
N SER A 187 -25.68 14.81 -4.76
CA SER A 187 -26.96 14.26 -4.31
C SER A 187 -27.27 12.95 -5.01
N VAL A 188 -28.02 12.08 -4.33
CA VAL A 188 -28.59 10.85 -4.90
C VAL A 188 -30.07 10.79 -4.59
N GLY A 189 -30.84 10.11 -5.44
CA GLY A 189 -32.28 10.03 -5.23
C GLY A 189 -32.98 9.00 -6.11
N PHE A 190 -34.23 8.72 -5.76
CA PHE A 190 -35.10 7.81 -6.48
C PHE A 190 -36.38 8.53 -6.91
N ARG A 191 -36.79 8.31 -8.17
CA ARG A 191 -38.07 8.71 -8.73
C ARG A 191 -38.95 7.48 -8.91
N ILE A 192 -40.24 7.62 -8.64
CA ILE A 192 -41.24 6.66 -9.13
C ILE A 192 -41.62 7.05 -10.54
N ASP A 193 -41.22 6.25 -11.53
CA ASP A 193 -41.55 6.48 -12.94
C ASP A 193 -42.98 6.03 -13.25
N GLU A 194 -43.37 4.90 -12.67
CA GLU A 194 -44.69 4.29 -12.83
C GLU A 194 -45.06 3.47 -11.61
N HIS A 195 -46.22 3.77 -11.04
CA HIS A 195 -46.83 2.98 -9.98
C HIS A 195 -47.60 1.79 -10.56
N ASN A 196 -47.80 0.76 -9.76
CA ASN A 196 -48.54 -0.44 -10.16
C ASN A 196 -50.01 -0.14 -10.54
N ASN A 197 -50.65 0.75 -9.78
CA ASN A 197 -52.07 1.07 -9.94
C ASN A 197 -52.36 2.54 -9.58
N GLN A 198 -51.68 3.48 -10.24
CA GLN A 198 -52.02 4.91 -10.17
C GLN A 198 -52.66 5.36 -11.49
N THR A 199 -53.97 5.16 -11.60
CA THR A 199 -54.73 5.42 -12.84
C THR A 199 -55.36 6.81 -12.89
N GLN A 200 -55.38 7.53 -11.77
CA GLN A 200 -55.97 8.87 -11.65
C GLN A 200 -54.88 9.92 -11.43
N ASN A 201 -55.25 11.19 -11.63
CA ASN A 201 -54.33 12.31 -11.43
C ASN A 201 -53.90 12.38 -9.94
N PRO A 202 -52.59 12.26 -9.63
CA PRO A 202 -52.09 12.27 -8.25
C PRO A 202 -52.35 13.56 -7.49
N CYS A 203 -52.59 14.67 -8.21
CA CYS A 203 -52.94 15.94 -7.62
C CYS A 203 -54.36 15.97 -7.02
N GLN A 204 -55.21 15.02 -7.41
CA GLN A 204 -56.62 14.95 -6.99
C GLN A 204 -56.89 13.70 -6.17
N VAL A 205 -56.20 12.60 -6.47
CA VAL A 205 -56.40 11.31 -5.82
C VAL A 205 -55.04 10.70 -5.53
N ALA A 206 -54.75 10.47 -4.24
CA ALA A 206 -53.52 9.83 -3.82
C ALA A 206 -53.39 8.43 -4.44
N PRO A 207 -52.17 7.97 -4.77
CA PRO A 207 -51.96 6.62 -5.23
C PRO A 207 -52.48 5.62 -4.17
N PRO A 208 -53.27 4.59 -4.55
CA PRO A 208 -53.84 3.68 -3.57
C PRO A 208 -52.75 2.89 -2.82
N SER A 209 -52.68 3.06 -1.49
CA SER A 209 -51.68 2.39 -0.64
C SER A 209 -51.77 0.87 -0.69
N SER A 210 -52.99 0.34 -0.85
CA SER A 210 -53.29 -1.10 -0.92
C SER A 210 -52.89 -1.79 -2.24
N SER A 211 -52.27 -1.08 -3.19
CA SER A 211 -51.84 -1.68 -4.47
C SER A 211 -50.59 -1.06 -5.07
N ASN A 212 -49.81 -0.31 -4.28
CA ASN A 212 -48.58 0.34 -4.72
C ASN A 212 -47.48 0.21 -3.65
N ALA A 213 -46.22 0.39 -4.04
CA ALA A 213 -45.08 0.43 -3.14
C ALA A 213 -44.48 1.85 -3.13
N PHE A 214 -43.97 2.29 -1.98
CA PHE A 214 -43.58 3.68 -1.76
C PHE A 214 -42.22 3.78 -1.07
N PRO A 215 -41.49 4.90 -1.23
CA PRO A 215 -40.31 5.17 -0.44
C PRO A 215 -40.68 5.31 1.03
N THR A 216 -39.68 5.11 1.90
CA THR A 216 -39.87 5.15 3.35
C THR A 216 -39.00 6.19 4.01
N THR A 217 -39.47 6.72 5.13
CA THR A 217 -38.66 7.47 6.09
C THR A 217 -38.50 6.68 7.38
N ASP A 218 -37.53 7.03 8.20
CA ASP A 218 -37.39 6.41 9.52
C ASP A 218 -38.45 6.87 10.52
N VAL A 219 -38.52 6.12 11.62
CA VAL A 219 -39.38 6.41 12.78
C VAL A 219 -38.70 7.32 13.82
N GLY A 220 -37.44 7.72 13.58
CA GLY A 220 -36.65 8.53 14.50
C GLY A 220 -37.02 10.00 14.51
N GLY A 221 -37.78 10.44 13.50
CA GLY A 221 -38.16 11.82 13.29
C GLY A 221 -37.13 12.59 12.47
N LEU A 222 -37.57 13.69 11.88
CA LEU A 222 -36.81 14.46 10.91
C LEU A 222 -35.63 15.21 11.56
N SER A 223 -34.42 14.70 11.34
CA SER A 223 -33.19 15.24 11.90
C SER A 223 -32.38 16.06 10.89
N SER A 224 -32.53 15.80 9.58
CA SER A 224 -31.78 16.48 8.51
C SER A 224 -32.67 17.22 7.50
N PRO A 225 -33.50 18.19 7.93
CA PRO A 225 -34.49 18.84 7.07
C PRO A 225 -33.89 19.63 5.90
N THR A 226 -32.65 20.08 5.98
CA THR A 226 -31.99 20.81 4.88
C THR A 226 -31.43 19.89 3.81
N ASN A 227 -31.21 18.61 4.13
CA ASN A 227 -30.49 17.67 3.27
C ASN A 227 -31.39 16.59 2.68
N ASN A 228 -32.61 16.42 3.21
CA ASN A 228 -33.65 15.62 2.58
C ASN A 228 -34.47 16.48 1.63
N TRP A 229 -34.71 15.95 0.44
CA TRP A 229 -35.37 16.63 -0.67
C TRP A 229 -36.58 15.86 -1.15
N LEU A 230 -37.59 16.61 -1.56
CA LEU A 230 -38.76 16.11 -2.29
C LEU A 230 -38.89 16.91 -3.59
N TYR A 231 -39.04 16.20 -4.71
CA TYR A 231 -39.58 16.77 -5.92
C TYR A 231 -41.10 16.60 -5.88
N ALA A 232 -41.81 17.70 -5.66
CA ALA A 232 -43.27 17.70 -5.69
C ALA A 232 -43.78 18.03 -7.10
N LEU A 233 -44.83 17.33 -7.53
CA LEU A 233 -45.52 17.66 -8.78
C LEU A 233 -46.19 19.04 -8.69
N ASP A 234 -46.35 19.68 -9.85
CA ASP A 234 -47.16 20.89 -9.94
C ASP A 234 -48.66 20.54 -9.92
N CYS A 235 -49.25 20.67 -8.73
CA CYS A 235 -50.67 20.46 -8.49
C CYS A 235 -51.43 21.78 -8.25
N GLY A 236 -50.85 22.92 -8.67
CA GLY A 236 -51.44 24.25 -8.48
C GLY A 236 -51.68 24.59 -7.00
N ALA A 237 -52.76 25.32 -6.71
CA ALA A 237 -53.10 25.79 -5.36
C ALA A 237 -53.39 24.69 -4.34
N PHE A 238 -53.59 23.45 -4.80
CA PHE A 238 -53.90 22.29 -3.95
C PHE A 238 -52.67 21.40 -3.71
N GLY A 239 -51.53 21.73 -4.32
CA GLY A 239 -50.28 21.00 -4.22
C GLY A 239 -49.31 21.51 -3.18
N CYS A 240 -48.29 20.71 -2.91
CA CYS A 240 -47.07 21.22 -2.30
C CYS A 240 -46.34 22.14 -3.28
N SER A 241 -45.40 22.95 -2.80
CA SER A 241 -44.59 23.81 -3.66
C SER A 241 -43.84 22.95 -4.69
N ALA A 242 -44.21 23.11 -5.96
CA ALA A 242 -43.73 22.29 -7.06
C ALA A 242 -42.21 22.37 -7.25
N GLY A 243 -41.67 21.31 -7.84
CA GLY A 243 -40.24 21.15 -8.09
C GLY A 243 -39.47 20.68 -6.87
N TRP A 244 -38.14 20.76 -6.96
CA TRP A 244 -37.26 20.39 -5.86
C TRP A 244 -37.34 21.39 -4.71
N LYS A 245 -37.54 20.87 -3.51
CA LYS A 245 -37.49 21.59 -2.25
C LYS A 245 -36.85 20.71 -1.18
N SER A 246 -36.02 21.28 -0.33
CA SER A 246 -35.58 20.57 0.88
C SER A 246 -36.73 20.53 1.88
N PHE A 247 -36.75 19.57 2.79
CA PHE A 247 -37.81 19.46 3.79
C PHE A 247 -37.93 20.72 4.66
N ALA A 248 -36.84 21.47 4.86
CA ALA A 248 -36.85 22.76 5.54
C ALA A 248 -37.63 23.85 4.78
N GLN A 249 -37.77 23.73 3.46
CA GLN A 249 -38.48 24.67 2.59
C GLN A 249 -39.94 24.28 2.34
N ILE A 250 -40.35 23.08 2.76
CA ILE A 250 -41.69 22.53 2.51
C ILE A 250 -42.56 22.77 3.75
N PRO A 251 -43.82 23.23 3.59
CA PRO A 251 -44.77 23.31 4.69
C PRO A 251 -44.94 21.97 5.40
N SER A 252 -45.20 21.96 6.71
CA SER A 252 -45.31 20.72 7.50
C SER A 252 -46.34 19.72 6.94
N ILE A 253 -47.42 20.21 6.32
CA ILE A 253 -48.45 19.38 5.64
C ILE A 253 -47.93 18.61 4.43
N CYS A 254 -46.75 18.91 3.92
CA CYS A 254 -46.19 18.30 2.72
C CYS A 254 -44.85 17.61 2.99
N ARG A 255 -44.43 17.64 4.26
CA ARG A 255 -43.08 17.27 4.68
C ARG A 255 -43.18 15.95 5.42
N PRO A 256 -42.44 14.91 4.99
CA PRO A 256 -42.33 13.69 5.76
C PRO A 256 -41.86 13.96 7.20
N SER A 257 -42.32 13.12 8.13
CA SER A 257 -42.00 13.25 9.55
C SER A 257 -40.61 12.74 9.92
N GLY A 258 -39.99 11.92 9.08
CA GLY A 258 -38.64 11.34 9.27
C GLY A 258 -37.65 11.67 8.14
N ASP A 259 -36.40 11.24 8.30
CA ASP A 259 -35.39 11.29 7.24
C ASP A 259 -35.60 10.14 6.24
N TRP A 260 -35.27 10.36 4.96
CA TRP A 260 -35.35 9.29 3.95
C TRP A 260 -34.49 8.09 4.35
N VAL A 261 -35.05 6.88 4.27
CA VAL A 261 -34.29 5.64 4.46
C VAL A 261 -33.48 5.38 3.19
N MET A 262 -32.41 6.15 3.06
CA MET A 262 -31.52 6.17 1.91
C MET A 262 -30.07 6.29 2.37
N ARG A 263 -29.17 5.56 1.70
CA ARG A 263 -27.72 5.71 1.92
C ARG A 263 -26.96 5.57 0.62
N VAL A 264 -25.76 6.12 0.61
CA VAL A 264 -24.83 6.03 -0.52
C VAL A 264 -23.44 5.68 -0.03
N SER A 265 -22.83 4.70 -0.68
CA SER A 265 -21.43 4.36 -0.56
C SER A 265 -20.66 4.99 -1.72
N TRP A 266 -19.56 5.66 -1.40
CA TRP A 266 -18.74 6.35 -2.39
C TRP A 266 -17.26 6.30 -2.01
N THR A 267 -16.40 6.43 -3.00
CA THR A 267 -14.95 6.37 -2.85
C THR A 267 -14.31 7.59 -3.53
N PRO A 268 -13.56 8.44 -2.80
CA PRO A 268 -12.76 9.49 -3.44
C PRO A 268 -11.81 8.86 -4.47
N GLN A 269 -11.69 9.46 -5.65
CA GLN A 269 -10.70 9.00 -6.64
C GLN A 269 -9.29 9.44 -6.25
N GLN A 270 -9.19 10.52 -5.49
CA GLN A 270 -7.96 10.99 -4.88
C GLN A 270 -8.19 11.14 -3.39
N CYS A 271 -7.40 10.44 -2.59
CA CYS A 271 -7.34 10.65 -1.16
C CYS A 271 -5.87 10.64 -0.76
N GLU A 272 -5.50 11.53 0.16
CA GLU A 272 -4.16 11.50 0.73
C GLU A 272 -4.18 10.42 1.83
N ILE A 273 -3.76 9.20 1.51
CA ILE A 273 -3.65 8.13 2.51
C ILE A 273 -2.48 8.47 3.43
N PRO A 274 -2.70 8.71 4.73
CA PRO A 274 -1.61 8.94 5.67
C PRO A 274 -0.65 7.77 5.65
N GLY A 275 0.63 8.08 5.78
CA GLY A 275 1.70 7.10 5.80
C GLY A 275 2.70 7.44 6.89
N ALA A 276 3.63 6.52 7.11
CA ALA A 276 4.69 6.71 8.08
C ALA A 276 5.59 7.87 7.65
N CYS A 277 5.59 8.92 8.47
CA CYS A 277 6.50 10.03 8.37
C CYS A 277 7.58 9.91 9.44
N CYS A 278 8.82 9.79 9.01
CA CYS A 278 9.97 9.74 9.90
C CYS A 278 10.54 11.13 10.12
N LEU A 279 10.25 11.71 11.27
CA LEU A 279 10.74 13.04 11.64
C LEU A 279 12.24 13.00 11.97
N PRO A 280 12.94 14.15 11.90
CA PRO A 280 14.38 14.24 12.19
C PRO A 280 14.79 13.74 13.59
N ASN A 281 13.87 13.76 14.55
CA ASN A 281 14.09 13.26 15.92
C ASN A 281 13.93 11.73 16.05
N GLY A 282 13.72 11.01 14.94
CA GLY A 282 13.51 9.56 14.91
C GLY A 282 12.08 9.11 15.24
N THR A 283 11.15 10.04 15.50
CA THR A 283 9.75 9.71 15.77
C THR A 283 9.03 9.38 14.47
N CYS A 284 8.24 8.31 14.48
CA CYS A 284 7.30 8.00 13.40
C CYS A 284 5.93 8.61 13.71
N GLN A 285 5.38 9.42 12.81
CA GLN A 285 4.00 9.89 12.86
C GLN A 285 3.25 9.49 11.60
N SER A 286 1.98 9.11 11.74
CA SER A 286 1.12 8.90 10.57
C SER A 286 0.67 10.26 10.06
N LEU A 287 1.31 10.74 8.98
CA LEU A 287 1.05 12.04 8.38
C LEU A 287 0.81 11.88 6.89
N SER A 288 0.23 12.92 6.31
CA SER A 288 0.15 13.07 4.87
C SER A 288 1.54 13.37 4.28
N ASN A 289 1.77 13.14 2.98
CA ASN A 289 3.09 13.38 2.38
C ASN A 289 3.48 14.87 2.49
N SER A 290 2.52 15.75 2.20
CA SER A 290 2.71 17.20 2.30
C SER A 290 2.99 17.64 3.74
N ALA A 291 2.25 17.13 4.72
CA ALA A 291 2.47 17.41 6.13
C ALA A 291 3.82 16.85 6.63
N CYS A 292 4.25 15.70 6.11
CA CYS A 292 5.53 15.08 6.47
C CYS A 292 6.71 15.94 6.01
N VAL A 293 6.70 16.37 4.75
CA VAL A 293 7.72 17.25 4.18
C VAL A 293 7.74 18.61 4.87
N ALA A 294 6.57 19.17 5.21
CA ALA A 294 6.46 20.44 5.93
C ALA A 294 7.11 20.38 7.33
N GLN A 295 7.13 19.21 7.96
CA GLN A 295 7.82 18.99 9.24
C GLN A 295 9.28 18.55 9.09
N GLY A 296 9.83 18.56 7.88
CA GLY A 296 11.20 18.14 7.59
C GLY A 296 11.43 16.63 7.74
N GLY A 297 10.36 15.82 7.73
CA GLY A 297 10.42 14.38 7.82
C GLY A 297 10.58 13.69 6.47
N VAL A 298 10.96 12.41 6.50
CA VAL A 298 11.04 11.52 5.33
C VAL A 298 9.77 10.66 5.30
N PHE A 299 8.99 10.78 4.22
CA PHE A 299 7.77 10.00 4.03
C PHE A 299 8.10 8.61 3.48
N SER A 300 7.74 7.55 4.22
CA SER A 300 8.04 6.16 3.85
C SER A 300 7.04 5.55 2.87
N GLY A 301 5.97 6.26 2.52
CA GLY A 301 4.94 5.84 1.58
C GLY A 301 3.54 5.82 2.18
N ALA A 302 2.54 6.03 1.32
CA ALA A 302 1.12 5.99 1.67
C ALA A 302 0.71 4.62 2.25
N GLY A 303 -0.03 4.60 3.35
CA GLY A 303 -0.50 3.36 3.99
C GLY A 303 0.56 2.61 4.81
N VAL A 304 1.82 3.04 4.81
CA VAL A 304 2.86 2.45 5.67
C VAL A 304 2.55 2.79 7.13
N VAL A 305 2.39 1.78 7.97
CA VAL A 305 2.05 1.97 9.39
C VAL A 305 3.28 2.40 10.19
N CYS A 306 3.11 3.40 11.05
CA CYS A 306 4.12 3.74 12.04
C CYS A 306 4.25 2.66 13.12
N THR A 307 5.39 1.98 13.12
CA THR A 307 5.83 1.06 14.16
C THR A 307 7.10 1.60 14.79
N ALA A 308 7.51 1.03 15.94
CA ALA A 308 8.77 1.39 16.60
C ALA A 308 10.00 1.26 15.67
N ASN A 309 9.91 0.42 14.63
CA ASN A 309 11.00 0.13 13.71
C ASN A 309 10.82 0.81 12.33
N THR A 310 9.71 1.48 12.04
CA THR A 310 9.48 2.03 10.69
C THR A 310 10.53 3.08 10.31
N CYS A 311 11.09 3.79 11.30
CA CYS A 311 12.09 4.82 11.09
C CYS A 311 13.53 4.41 11.43
N VAL A 312 13.80 3.13 11.74
CA VAL A 312 15.18 2.70 12.08
C VAL A 312 16.16 2.87 10.92
N ALA A 313 15.71 2.83 9.67
CA ALA A 313 16.57 3.10 8.51
C ALA A 313 17.15 4.54 8.49
N ASN A 314 16.58 5.47 9.27
CA ASN A 314 17.01 6.85 9.33
C ASN A 314 18.00 7.15 10.47
N ILE A 315 18.33 6.18 11.31
CA ILE A 315 19.31 6.35 12.41
C ILE A 315 20.61 5.59 12.14
N CYS A 316 21.69 6.07 12.70
CA CYS A 316 23.00 5.42 12.73
C CYS A 316 23.70 5.73 14.07
N PRO A 317 24.67 4.90 14.51
CA PRO A 317 25.56 5.27 15.60
C PRO A 317 26.48 6.40 15.12
N CYS A 318 26.52 7.52 15.84
CA CYS A 318 27.39 8.66 15.55
C CYS A 318 28.54 8.71 16.53
N CYS A 319 29.77 8.50 16.05
CA CYS A 319 30.97 8.41 16.86
C CYS A 319 31.76 9.72 16.88
N PHE A 320 32.09 10.20 18.07
CA PHE A 320 32.87 11.44 18.25
C PHE A 320 34.30 11.12 18.65
N VAL A 321 35.26 11.47 17.78
CA VAL A 321 36.70 11.19 17.99
C VAL A 321 37.22 11.81 19.30
N ALA A 322 36.76 13.01 19.63
CA ALA A 322 37.25 13.76 20.79
C ALA A 322 36.88 13.13 22.15
N THR A 323 35.73 12.44 22.22
CA THR A 323 35.21 11.89 23.49
C THR A 323 35.17 10.37 23.51
N GLY A 324 35.30 9.72 22.35
CA GLY A 324 35.02 8.28 22.19
C GLY A 324 33.53 7.94 22.36
N GLY A 325 32.66 8.94 22.53
CA GLY A 325 31.24 8.75 22.77
C GLY A 325 30.47 8.37 21.50
N CYS A 326 29.37 7.63 21.71
CA CYS A 326 28.40 7.29 20.67
C CYS A 326 27.05 7.94 20.99
N VAL A 327 26.47 8.66 20.03
CA VAL A 327 25.07 9.15 20.09
C VAL A 327 24.31 8.61 18.89
N THR A 328 23.08 8.15 19.08
CA THR A 328 22.25 7.68 17.95
C THR A 328 21.60 8.88 17.28
N LEU A 329 21.98 9.16 16.02
CA LEU A 329 21.53 10.31 15.24
C LEU A 329 21.18 9.88 13.82
N THR A 330 20.54 10.74 13.03
CA THR A 330 20.48 10.53 11.57
C THR A 330 21.86 10.72 10.93
N PRO A 331 22.17 10.10 9.78
CA PRO A 331 23.45 10.28 9.09
C PRO A 331 23.78 11.75 8.82
N SER A 332 22.77 12.54 8.41
CA SER A 332 22.91 13.98 8.17
C SER A 332 23.20 14.77 9.45
N SER A 333 22.48 14.48 10.53
CA SER A 333 22.71 15.14 11.83
C SER A 333 24.07 14.77 12.42
N CYS A 334 24.53 13.54 12.20
CA CYS A 334 25.84 13.08 12.64
C CYS A 334 26.98 13.86 11.98
N GLN A 335 26.92 14.02 10.64
CA GLN A 335 27.87 14.86 9.92
C GLN A 335 27.79 16.32 10.36
N ALA A 336 26.58 16.87 10.52
CA ALA A 336 26.41 18.25 10.98
C ALA A 336 26.97 18.47 12.39
N ALA A 337 26.90 17.47 13.26
CA ALA A 337 27.50 17.50 14.60
C ALA A 337 29.02 17.26 14.61
N GLY A 338 29.65 16.99 13.45
CA GLY A 338 31.08 16.71 13.33
C GLY A 338 31.48 15.29 13.78
N GLY A 339 30.53 14.37 13.85
CA GLY A 339 30.78 12.96 14.16
C GLY A 339 30.98 12.08 12.92
N ILE A 340 31.43 10.85 13.14
CA ILE A 340 31.58 9.82 12.10
C ILE A 340 30.35 8.91 12.16
N ALA A 341 29.56 8.88 11.08
CA ALA A 341 28.37 8.04 10.99
C ALA A 341 28.74 6.57 10.74
N GLY A 342 28.23 5.67 11.57
CA GLY A 342 28.30 4.23 11.35
C GLY A 342 27.19 3.71 10.42
N PRO A 343 26.99 2.39 10.33
CA PRO A 343 25.98 1.79 9.47
C PRO A 343 24.56 2.27 9.80
N THR A 344 23.78 2.60 8.78
CA THR A 344 22.35 2.95 8.92
C THR A 344 21.55 1.77 9.46
N GLY A 345 20.52 2.02 10.27
CA GLY A 345 19.73 0.97 10.91
C GLY A 345 20.23 0.52 12.27
N GLN A 346 21.40 1.00 12.72
CA GLN A 346 21.98 0.64 14.01
C GLN A 346 21.89 1.80 15.02
N SER A 347 21.84 1.44 16.30
CA SER A 347 21.92 2.39 17.42
C SER A 347 23.27 2.27 18.11
N CYS A 348 23.55 3.14 19.08
CA CYS A 348 24.74 3.04 19.92
C CYS A 348 24.72 1.86 20.90
N THR A 349 23.58 1.19 21.08
CA THR A 349 23.49 0.01 21.94
C THR A 349 24.20 -1.18 21.28
N GLY A 350 25.35 -1.56 21.83
CA GLY A 350 26.18 -2.66 21.31
C GLY A 350 27.12 -2.25 20.16
N TYR A 351 27.06 -1.01 19.69
CA TYR A 351 28.01 -0.49 18.71
C TYR A 351 29.23 0.12 19.39
N VAL A 352 30.43 -0.33 19.00
CA VAL A 352 31.68 0.16 19.57
C VAL A 352 32.31 1.19 18.64
N CYS A 353 32.38 2.43 19.11
CA CYS A 353 33.16 3.48 18.45
C CYS A 353 34.66 3.25 18.67
N PHE A 354 35.44 3.37 17.60
CA PHE A 354 36.91 3.27 17.60
C PHE A 354 37.44 2.00 18.31
N PRO A 355 37.09 0.80 17.80
CA PRO A 355 37.49 -0.45 18.44
C PRO A 355 39.02 -0.58 18.50
N GLN A 356 39.52 -1.08 19.63
CA GLN A 356 40.93 -1.40 19.85
C GLN A 356 41.09 -2.82 20.36
N GLY A 357 42.12 -3.52 19.90
CA GLY A 357 42.34 -4.92 20.26
C GLY A 357 43.67 -5.46 19.76
N ALA A 358 43.88 -6.76 19.98
CA ALA A 358 45.04 -7.48 19.50
C ALA A 358 44.99 -7.70 17.98
N CYS A 359 46.16 -7.63 17.36
CA CYS A 359 46.41 -7.87 15.95
C CYS A 359 47.41 -9.01 15.80
N CYS A 360 47.04 -10.08 15.11
CA CYS A 360 47.95 -11.18 14.81
C CYS A 360 48.66 -10.92 13.48
N LEU A 361 49.98 -10.77 13.52
CA LEU A 361 50.80 -10.52 12.35
C LEU A 361 51.19 -11.83 11.64
N PRO A 362 51.58 -11.79 10.35
CA PRO A 362 51.93 -12.98 9.58
C PRO A 362 53.10 -13.81 10.13
N ASP A 363 53.97 -13.19 10.94
CA ASP A 363 55.09 -13.85 11.62
C ASP A 363 54.68 -14.56 12.92
N GLY A 364 53.38 -14.56 13.26
CA GLY A 364 52.83 -15.10 14.50
C GLY A 364 52.96 -14.16 15.70
N SER A 365 53.57 -12.99 15.53
CA SER A 365 53.64 -12.01 16.61
C SER A 365 52.27 -11.35 16.86
N CYS A 366 52.03 -10.97 18.12
CA CYS A 366 50.82 -10.28 18.53
C CYS A 366 51.12 -8.83 18.85
N ALA A 367 50.52 -7.90 18.10
CA ALA A 367 50.54 -6.48 18.41
C ALA A 367 49.27 -6.08 19.16
N GLY A 368 49.39 -5.64 20.41
CA GLY A 368 48.26 -5.26 21.27
C GLY A 368 47.76 -3.83 21.01
N SER A 369 46.50 -3.57 21.36
CA SER A 369 45.90 -2.23 21.38
C SER A 369 46.01 -1.46 20.07
N MET A 370 45.64 -2.12 18.97
CA MET A 370 45.61 -1.54 17.62
C MET A 370 44.17 -1.34 17.14
N SER A 371 43.95 -0.39 16.23
CA SER A 371 42.68 -0.29 15.49
C SER A 371 42.63 -1.34 14.37
N PRO A 372 41.42 -1.72 13.88
CA PRO A 372 41.29 -2.64 12.75
C PRO A 372 42.06 -2.18 11.51
N SER A 373 42.02 -0.87 11.20
CA SER A 373 42.71 -0.31 10.05
C SER A 373 44.24 -0.35 10.20
N ALA A 374 44.76 -0.05 11.40
CA ALA A 374 46.19 -0.14 11.69
C ALA A 374 46.68 -1.60 11.66
N CYS A 375 45.85 -2.55 12.10
CA CYS A 375 46.16 -3.97 12.02
C CYS A 375 46.25 -4.46 10.57
N SER A 376 45.27 -4.11 9.72
CA SER A 376 45.31 -4.46 8.30
C SER A 376 46.48 -3.81 7.55
N ALA A 377 46.90 -2.61 7.94
CA ALA A 377 48.04 -1.91 7.34
C ALA A 377 49.38 -2.64 7.61
N GLN A 378 49.45 -3.48 8.65
CA GLN A 378 50.60 -4.33 8.96
C GLN A 378 50.45 -5.75 8.38
N GLY A 379 49.45 -6.00 7.55
CA GLY A 379 49.16 -7.33 7.00
C GLY A 379 48.62 -8.32 8.04
N GLY A 380 48.18 -7.84 9.21
CA GLY A 380 47.69 -8.66 10.30
C GLY A 380 46.18 -8.85 10.34
N VAL A 381 45.73 -9.78 11.18
CA VAL A 381 44.32 -10.13 11.42
C VAL A 381 43.88 -9.63 12.80
N PHE A 382 42.87 -8.75 12.80
CA PHE A 382 42.33 -8.15 14.02
C PHE A 382 41.45 -9.13 14.81
N GLN A 383 41.73 -9.31 16.10
CA GLN A 383 41.08 -10.32 16.95
C GLN A 383 39.81 -9.82 17.66
N GLY A 384 39.36 -8.61 17.35
CA GLY A 384 38.13 -8.01 17.91
C GLY A 384 38.40 -6.99 19.03
N ASN A 385 37.40 -6.17 19.32
CA ASN A 385 37.51 -5.11 20.32
C ASN A 385 37.69 -5.67 21.74
N GLY A 386 38.63 -5.13 22.50
CA GLY A 386 38.94 -5.55 23.87
C GLY A 386 39.78 -6.83 23.96
N SER A 387 40.18 -7.43 22.83
CA SER A 387 41.14 -8.53 22.82
C SER A 387 42.52 -8.05 23.25
N VAL A 388 43.23 -8.88 24.02
CA VAL A 388 44.58 -8.60 24.52
C VAL A 388 45.52 -9.70 24.06
N CYS A 389 46.79 -9.37 23.81
CA CYS A 389 47.79 -10.36 23.42
C CYS A 389 48.06 -11.33 24.56
N SER A 390 47.60 -12.57 24.39
CA SER A 390 47.84 -13.69 25.30
C SER A 390 48.53 -14.84 24.58
N ALA A 391 49.24 -15.68 25.32
CA ALA A 391 49.85 -16.88 24.77
C ALA A 391 48.79 -17.74 24.05
N GLY A 392 49.07 -18.14 22.81
CA GLY A 392 48.17 -18.93 21.97
C GLY A 392 47.07 -18.15 21.24
N LEU A 393 46.96 -16.81 21.41
CA LEU A 393 46.00 -16.01 20.65
C LEU A 393 46.35 -15.97 19.15
N CYS A 394 47.64 -15.78 18.85
CA CYS A 394 48.15 -15.83 17.50
C CYS A 394 48.80 -17.20 17.27
N PRO A 395 48.30 -17.99 16.31
CA PRO A 395 48.92 -19.26 15.95
C PRO A 395 50.37 -19.05 15.52
N GLU A 396 51.27 -19.92 15.96
CA GLU A 396 52.64 -19.91 15.41
C GLU A 396 52.60 -20.23 13.91
N PRO A 397 53.42 -19.55 13.09
CA PRO A 397 53.41 -19.77 11.66
C PRO A 397 53.94 -21.17 11.34
N ILE A 398 53.21 -21.89 10.50
CA ILE A 398 53.66 -23.16 9.93
C ILE A 398 54.32 -22.92 8.57
N GLY A 399 55.25 -23.81 8.23
CA GLY A 399 55.96 -23.79 6.96
C GLY A 399 56.52 -25.17 6.64
N ALA A 400 57.08 -25.31 5.44
CA ALA A 400 57.74 -26.53 4.99
C ALA A 400 58.99 -26.81 5.83
N ALA A 401 58.99 -27.97 6.49
CA ALA A 401 60.12 -28.54 7.18
C ALA A 401 60.71 -29.66 6.32
N CYS A 402 61.89 -29.38 5.77
CA CYS A 402 62.59 -30.18 4.78
C CYS A 402 63.57 -31.12 5.47
N PHE A 403 63.28 -32.42 5.40
CA PHE A 403 64.13 -33.46 5.94
C PHE A 403 65.19 -33.89 4.93
N ALA A 404 66.36 -34.32 5.40
CA ALA A 404 67.48 -34.71 4.54
C ALA A 404 67.18 -35.89 3.59
N ASN A 405 66.08 -36.62 3.82
CA ASN A 405 65.63 -37.73 2.98
C ASN A 405 64.61 -37.31 1.90
N GLY A 406 64.41 -36.00 1.69
CA GLY A 406 63.45 -35.46 0.71
C GLY A 406 62.01 -35.37 1.23
N PHE A 407 61.73 -35.86 2.44
CA PHE A 407 60.39 -35.75 3.03
C PHE A 407 60.10 -34.32 3.51
N CYS A 408 58.84 -33.88 3.42
CA CYS A 408 58.40 -32.56 3.86
C CYS A 408 57.20 -32.67 4.80
N LEU A 409 57.23 -31.91 5.91
CA LEU A 409 56.08 -31.72 6.80
C LEU A 409 55.78 -30.24 7.00
N GLN A 410 54.51 -29.90 7.18
CA GLN A 410 54.10 -28.57 7.62
C GLN A 410 54.25 -28.46 9.14
N LEU A 411 55.34 -27.83 9.58
CA LEU A 411 55.68 -27.68 11.00
C LEU A 411 55.95 -26.22 11.35
N THR A 412 55.82 -25.88 12.63
CA THR A 412 56.37 -24.63 13.17
C THR A 412 57.89 -24.67 13.11
N GLN A 413 58.55 -23.50 13.11
CA GLN A 413 60.01 -23.42 13.11
C GLN A 413 60.64 -24.21 14.28
N ALA A 414 60.06 -24.10 15.47
CA ALA A 414 60.55 -24.81 16.66
C ALA A 414 60.45 -26.34 16.50
N GLN A 415 59.34 -26.84 15.94
CA GLN A 415 59.14 -28.26 15.66
C GLN A 415 60.09 -28.76 14.55
N ALA A 416 60.32 -27.97 13.50
CA ALA A 416 61.25 -28.31 12.43
C ALA A 416 62.69 -28.46 12.96
N VAL A 417 63.15 -27.49 13.76
CA VAL A 417 64.46 -27.53 14.43
C VAL A 417 64.56 -28.72 15.38
N ALA A 418 63.52 -28.97 16.19
CA ALA A 418 63.48 -30.12 17.10
C ALA A 418 63.51 -31.47 16.37
N ALA A 419 62.94 -31.53 15.16
CA ALA A 419 62.94 -32.71 14.30
C ALA A 419 64.22 -32.84 13.44
N GLY A 420 65.14 -31.87 13.50
CA GLY A 420 66.37 -31.84 12.70
C GLY A 420 66.13 -31.53 11.21
N ALA A 421 64.99 -30.93 10.87
CA ALA A 421 64.64 -30.51 9.52
C ALA A 421 65.05 -29.05 9.27
N ASN A 422 65.37 -28.72 8.01
CA ASN A 422 65.58 -27.33 7.58
C ASN A 422 64.21 -26.66 7.35
N TRP A 423 63.97 -25.50 7.95
CA TRP A 423 62.68 -24.82 7.83
C TRP A 423 62.73 -23.77 6.71
N ALA A 424 61.90 -23.91 5.68
CA ALA A 424 61.91 -23.07 4.49
C ALA A 424 61.25 -21.68 4.68
N GLY A 425 60.65 -21.43 5.84
CA GLY A 425 60.03 -20.14 6.19
C GLY A 425 58.52 -20.21 6.35
N PRO A 426 57.90 -19.17 6.92
CA PRO A 426 56.46 -19.16 7.20
C PRO A 426 55.64 -19.14 5.91
N GLY A 427 54.58 -19.95 5.84
CA GLY A 427 53.66 -20.01 4.69
C GLY A 427 54.16 -20.83 3.48
N THR A 428 55.40 -21.34 3.53
CA THR A 428 55.89 -22.30 2.52
C THR A 428 55.16 -23.64 2.64
N THR A 429 54.89 -24.29 1.51
CA THR A 429 54.09 -25.53 1.45
C THR A 429 54.96 -26.75 1.16
N CYS A 430 54.43 -27.94 1.46
CA CYS A 430 55.03 -29.21 1.03
C CYS A 430 54.46 -29.69 -0.32
N VAL A 431 54.10 -28.74 -1.19
CA VAL A 431 53.66 -29.08 -2.55
C VAL A 431 54.89 -29.53 -3.34
N ASP A 432 54.71 -30.60 -4.10
CA ASP A 432 55.64 -31.12 -5.10
C ASP A 432 54.91 -30.96 -6.44
N ALA A 433 55.12 -29.82 -7.10
CA ALA A 433 54.39 -29.47 -8.32
C ALA A 433 54.91 -30.26 -9.53
N ASN A 434 56.19 -30.61 -9.54
CA ASN A 434 56.87 -31.33 -10.62
C ASN A 434 56.80 -32.88 -10.45
N ALA A 435 56.25 -33.36 -9.33
CA ALA A 435 56.05 -34.76 -8.98
C ALA A 435 57.35 -35.59 -8.93
N ASN A 436 58.49 -34.97 -8.61
CA ASN A 436 59.79 -35.64 -8.55
C ASN A 436 60.05 -36.36 -7.21
N GLY A 437 59.14 -36.22 -6.24
CA GLY A 437 59.20 -36.85 -4.92
C GLY A 437 59.86 -35.99 -3.84
N ILE A 438 60.23 -34.75 -4.15
CA ILE A 438 60.74 -33.74 -3.23
C ILE A 438 59.79 -32.53 -3.30
N ALA A 439 59.42 -31.97 -2.15
CA ALA A 439 58.61 -30.75 -2.17
C ALA A 439 59.43 -29.57 -2.74
N ASP A 440 58.82 -28.72 -3.56
CA ASP A 440 59.49 -27.62 -4.27
C ASP A 440 60.22 -26.68 -3.28
N ALA A 441 59.63 -26.43 -2.12
CA ALA A 441 60.22 -25.61 -1.04
C ALA A 441 61.47 -26.24 -0.37
N CYS A 442 61.73 -27.52 -0.66
CA CYS A 442 62.83 -28.32 -0.11
C CYS A 442 63.90 -28.65 -1.14
N GLU A 443 63.72 -28.24 -2.38
CA GLU A 443 64.71 -28.40 -3.43
C GLU A 443 65.81 -27.34 -3.29
N ALA A 444 67.03 -27.74 -3.60
CA ALA A 444 68.06 -26.74 -3.90
C ALA A 444 67.66 -26.08 -5.22
N ALA A 445 67.64 -24.75 -5.27
CA ALA A 445 67.30 -23.99 -6.47
C ALA A 445 68.05 -24.59 -7.68
N ASN A 446 67.29 -25.13 -8.64
CA ASN A 446 67.87 -25.75 -9.81
C ASN A 446 68.53 -24.63 -10.63
N PRO A 447 69.85 -24.68 -10.90
CA PRO A 447 70.51 -23.62 -11.67
C PRO A 447 69.91 -23.42 -13.06
N ALA A 448 69.22 -24.43 -13.61
CA ALA A 448 68.55 -24.38 -14.90
C ALA A 448 67.10 -23.86 -14.85
N ASP A 449 66.51 -23.65 -13.66
CA ASP A 449 65.24 -22.93 -13.48
C ASP A 449 65.56 -21.43 -13.39
N PHE A 450 65.43 -20.75 -14.52
CA PHE A 450 65.82 -19.34 -14.62
C PHE A 450 64.70 -18.40 -14.20
N ASN A 451 63.45 -18.85 -14.25
CA ASN A 451 62.30 -18.03 -13.91
C ASN A 451 61.87 -18.19 -12.43
N GLY A 452 62.41 -19.21 -11.74
CA GLY A 452 62.20 -19.49 -10.32
C GLY A 452 60.83 -20.10 -10.00
N ASP A 453 60.19 -20.75 -10.97
CA ASP A 453 58.86 -21.36 -10.82
C ASP A 453 58.89 -22.81 -10.31
N GLY A 454 60.10 -23.35 -10.07
CA GLY A 454 60.32 -24.70 -9.55
C GLY A 454 60.29 -25.80 -10.61
N ILE A 455 60.17 -25.45 -11.90
CA ILE A 455 60.12 -26.38 -13.02
C ILE A 455 61.15 -25.95 -14.06
N VAL A 456 61.94 -26.89 -14.58
CA VAL A 456 62.80 -26.61 -15.73
C VAL A 456 62.05 -27.00 -17.00
N GLY A 457 61.46 -26.01 -17.66
CA GLY A 457 60.54 -26.24 -18.77
C GLY A 457 60.81 -25.42 -20.02
N ALA A 458 59.77 -25.30 -20.85
CA ALA A 458 59.84 -24.55 -22.10
C ALA A 458 60.13 -23.05 -21.88
N GLN A 459 59.72 -22.52 -20.73
CA GLN A 459 59.96 -21.14 -20.31
C GLN A 459 61.44 -20.89 -20.04
N ASP A 460 62.11 -21.79 -19.31
CA ASP A 460 63.54 -21.72 -19.02
C ASP A 460 64.39 -21.97 -20.26
N LEU A 461 63.95 -22.90 -21.10
CA LEU A 461 64.53 -23.09 -22.43
C LEU A 461 64.46 -21.81 -23.26
N ALA A 462 63.33 -21.09 -23.23
CA ALA A 462 63.21 -19.83 -23.94
C ALA A 462 64.15 -18.75 -23.37
N ILE A 463 64.36 -18.73 -22.05
CA ILE A 463 65.34 -17.84 -21.40
C ILE A 463 66.76 -18.19 -21.84
N LEU A 464 67.13 -19.47 -21.87
CA LEU A 464 68.44 -19.94 -22.34
C LEU A 464 68.68 -19.57 -23.80
N LEU A 465 67.71 -19.85 -24.68
CA LEU A 465 67.81 -19.58 -26.11
C LEU A 465 67.88 -18.08 -26.41
N ASN A 466 67.23 -17.23 -25.60
CA ASN A 466 67.38 -15.79 -25.71
C ASN A 466 68.80 -15.31 -25.32
N ALA A 467 69.50 -16.05 -24.47
CA ALA A 467 70.86 -15.77 -24.06
C ALA A 467 71.93 -16.45 -24.95
N TRP A 468 71.54 -17.10 -26.05
CA TRP A 468 72.46 -17.89 -26.88
C TRP A 468 73.64 -17.08 -27.43
N GLY A 469 74.86 -17.56 -27.18
CA GLY A 469 76.10 -16.90 -27.57
C GLY A 469 76.58 -15.79 -26.62
N ALA A 470 75.88 -15.54 -25.50
CA ALA A 470 76.35 -14.62 -24.47
C ALA A 470 77.63 -15.16 -23.80
N THR A 471 78.52 -14.25 -23.38
CA THR A 471 79.84 -14.60 -22.84
C THR A 471 79.88 -14.74 -21.30
N SER A 472 78.72 -14.80 -20.64
CA SER A 472 78.48 -15.11 -19.22
C SER A 472 77.01 -14.83 -18.87
N GLY A 473 76.53 -15.33 -17.74
CA GLY A 473 75.19 -15.03 -17.20
C GLY A 473 74.58 -16.24 -16.51
N PRO A 474 73.36 -16.12 -15.96
CA PRO A 474 72.70 -17.24 -15.30
C PRO A 474 72.48 -18.44 -16.25
N ALA A 475 72.39 -18.21 -17.57
CA ALA A 475 72.22 -19.25 -18.58
C ALA A 475 73.51 -20.01 -18.98
N ASP A 476 74.68 -19.60 -18.48
CA ASP A 476 75.96 -20.32 -18.63
C ASP A 476 76.09 -21.33 -17.48
N LEU A 477 75.46 -22.50 -17.66
CA LEU A 477 75.25 -23.51 -16.63
C LEU A 477 76.52 -24.33 -16.34
N ASN A 478 77.40 -24.48 -17.35
CA ASN A 478 78.68 -25.17 -17.16
C ASN A 478 79.81 -24.23 -16.72
N HIS A 479 79.56 -22.91 -16.71
CA HIS A 479 80.49 -21.83 -16.39
C HIS A 479 81.76 -21.83 -17.27
N ASP A 480 81.65 -22.22 -18.54
CA ASP A 480 82.76 -22.18 -19.51
C ASP A 480 82.96 -20.80 -20.15
N GLY A 481 82.06 -19.85 -19.83
CA GLY A 481 82.08 -18.49 -20.32
C GLY A 481 81.28 -18.27 -21.60
N HIS A 482 80.51 -19.26 -22.09
CA HIS A 482 79.72 -19.14 -23.31
C HIS A 482 78.40 -19.91 -23.25
N VAL A 483 77.25 -19.23 -23.35
CA VAL A 483 75.94 -19.90 -23.45
C VAL A 483 75.81 -20.58 -24.81
N ASN A 484 75.88 -21.91 -24.84
CA ASN A 484 75.91 -22.69 -26.07
C ASN A 484 75.20 -24.06 -25.93
N ALA A 485 75.47 -24.97 -26.87
CA ALA A 485 74.82 -26.28 -26.90
C ALA A 485 75.11 -27.14 -25.65
N GLN A 486 76.22 -26.89 -24.96
CA GLN A 486 76.58 -27.57 -23.73
C GLN A 486 75.66 -27.12 -22.58
N ASP A 487 75.34 -25.84 -22.45
CA ASP A 487 74.37 -25.37 -21.45
C ASP A 487 72.96 -25.85 -21.75
N LEU A 488 72.57 -25.86 -23.03
CA LEU A 488 71.30 -26.45 -23.44
C LEU A 488 71.20 -27.92 -23.03
N SER A 489 72.29 -28.69 -23.15
CA SER A 489 72.28 -30.08 -22.72
C SER A 489 72.06 -30.23 -21.22
N ILE A 490 72.63 -29.33 -20.41
CA ILE A 490 72.43 -29.32 -18.95
C ILE A 490 70.98 -28.96 -18.60
N LEU A 491 70.39 -27.96 -19.28
CA LEU A 491 68.99 -27.60 -19.08
C LEU A 491 68.04 -28.74 -19.46
N LEU A 492 68.29 -29.40 -20.59
CA LEU A 492 67.46 -30.53 -21.04
C LEU A 492 67.63 -31.77 -20.15
N ASP A 493 68.82 -32.02 -19.60
CA ASP A 493 69.05 -33.06 -18.61
C ASP A 493 68.31 -32.77 -17.29
N ALA A 494 68.09 -31.49 -16.98
CA ALA A 494 67.35 -31.03 -15.81
C ALA A 494 65.84 -30.88 -16.05
N TRP A 495 65.33 -31.20 -17.26
CA TRP A 495 63.93 -31.00 -17.64
C TRP A 495 62.97 -31.78 -16.75
N SER A 496 61.98 -31.07 -16.19
CA SER A 496 61.02 -31.62 -15.21
C SER A 496 59.58 -31.43 -15.66
#